data_AF-A0A817HL68-F1
#
_entry.id   AF-A0A817HL68-F1
#
_cell.length_a   1.000
_cell.length_b   1.000
_cell.length_c   1.000
_cell.angle_alpha   90.00
_cell.angle_beta   90.00
_cell.angle_gamma   90.00
#
_symmetry.space_group_name_H-M   'P 1'
#
loop_
_entity.id
_entity.type
_entity.pdbx_description
1 polymer ?
#
loop_
_entity_poly.entity_id
_entity_poly.type
_entity_poly.pdbx_seq_one_letter_code
_entity_poly.pdbx_strand_id
1 'polypeptide(L)'
;MLEIGNGDMNDAEYVTHFSLWAISKAPLLIECDVYKEKKVAFASSKLLNVSTEIVVANCSTSSKIEAKRVQWTHNSQDGTIRSALDGRCLSINNCSTDEGAIINQQWTVSSADQTIVSQMNGKCLNFNQQHGPHVNTLTCNKQDYQQWLWNAIDGTIRIKHDGQCLTVLQELEVWTSPLSDHSQAVVLLNRVNSGNESITVKWTDIGFPNGQAAIVRNLWTRKDLGIFIGNYTSPNINYHSVIMLKITPTQNK
;
A
#
# COMPACT_ATOMS: atom_id res chain seq x y z
N MET A 1 -12.29 -17.60 -8.14
CA MET A 1 -11.72 -18.69 -7.33
C MET A 1 -10.20 -18.65 -7.38
N LEU A 2 -9.44 -19.74 -7.53
CA LEU A 2 -8.06 -19.67 -8.02
C LEU A 2 -8.06 -19.57 -9.55
N GLU A 3 -7.37 -18.57 -10.07
CA GLU A 3 -7.36 -18.16 -11.48
C GLU A 3 -6.03 -18.47 -12.18
N ILE A 4 -5.45 -19.63 -11.87
CA ILE A 4 -4.12 -19.99 -12.37
C ILE A 4 -4.25 -20.55 -13.79
N GLY A 5 -3.31 -20.21 -14.67
CA GLY A 5 -3.31 -20.62 -16.09
C GLY A 5 -4.26 -19.84 -17.00
N ASN A 6 -5.17 -19.06 -16.43
CA ASN A 6 -6.31 -18.33 -17.02
C ASN A 6 -6.08 -17.34 -18.20
N GLY A 7 -4.97 -17.41 -18.93
CA GLY A 7 -4.61 -16.64 -20.13
C GLY A 7 -4.40 -15.12 -19.95
N ASP A 8 -5.11 -14.49 -19.01
CA ASP A 8 -5.17 -13.04 -18.79
C ASP A 8 -4.21 -12.56 -17.69
N MET A 9 -3.24 -13.39 -17.31
CA MET A 9 -2.17 -13.07 -16.36
C MET A 9 -0.88 -13.75 -16.85
N ASN A 10 0.27 -13.17 -16.53
CA ASN A 10 1.58 -13.77 -16.74
C ASN A 10 2.02 -14.61 -15.53
N ASP A 11 3.10 -15.39 -15.67
CA ASP A 11 3.61 -16.28 -14.62
C ASP A 11 3.85 -15.59 -13.27
N ALA A 12 4.34 -14.34 -13.27
CA ALA A 12 4.53 -13.57 -12.04
C ALA A 12 3.20 -13.15 -11.40
N GLU A 13 2.19 -12.82 -12.21
CA GLU A 13 0.84 -12.51 -11.73
C GLU A 13 0.13 -13.76 -11.18
N TYR A 14 0.30 -14.95 -11.78
CA TYR A 14 -0.20 -16.22 -11.21
C TYR A 14 0.48 -16.57 -9.88
N VAL A 15 1.81 -16.38 -9.81
CA VAL A 15 2.61 -16.57 -8.60
C VAL A 15 2.19 -15.59 -7.49
N THR A 16 1.92 -14.33 -7.85
CA THR A 16 1.27 -13.32 -6.98
C THR A 16 -0.09 -13.79 -6.48
N HIS A 17 -0.98 -14.17 -7.41
CA HIS A 17 -2.34 -14.61 -7.11
C HIS A 17 -2.37 -15.81 -6.14
N PHE A 18 -1.66 -16.90 -6.44
CA PHE A 18 -1.59 -18.07 -5.56
C PHE A 18 -1.04 -17.73 -4.17
N SER A 19 0.02 -16.92 -4.11
CA SER A 19 0.65 -16.54 -2.83
C SER A 19 -0.32 -15.78 -1.92
N LEU A 20 -1.15 -14.91 -2.49
CA LEU A 20 -2.16 -14.15 -1.76
C LEU A 20 -3.32 -15.02 -1.26
N TRP A 21 -3.81 -15.95 -2.07
CA TRP A 21 -4.83 -16.92 -1.66
C TRP A 21 -4.30 -17.85 -0.54
N ALA A 22 -3.07 -18.34 -0.68
CA ALA A 22 -2.44 -19.20 0.32
C ALA A 22 -2.20 -18.50 1.66
N ILE A 23 -1.66 -17.27 1.67
CA ILE A 23 -1.34 -16.57 2.92
C ILE A 23 -2.57 -16.05 3.67
N SER A 24 -3.63 -15.68 2.93
CA SER A 24 -4.93 -15.26 3.48
C SER A 24 -5.77 -16.43 4.03
N LYS A 25 -5.32 -17.68 3.87
CA LYS A 25 -6.04 -18.91 4.24
C LYS A 25 -7.37 -19.08 3.49
N ALA A 26 -7.47 -18.51 2.28
CA ALA A 26 -8.61 -18.69 1.41
C ALA A 26 -8.73 -20.15 0.92
N PRO A 27 -9.93 -20.67 0.65
CA PRO A 27 -10.11 -21.98 0.03
C PRO A 27 -9.38 -22.05 -1.33
N LEU A 28 -8.40 -22.95 -1.43
CA LEU A 28 -7.61 -23.19 -2.65
C LEU A 28 -8.39 -24.09 -3.64
N LEU A 29 -9.60 -23.64 -3.99
CA LEU A 29 -10.41 -24.26 -5.04
C LEU A 29 -9.93 -23.76 -6.40
N ILE A 30 -9.75 -24.68 -7.35
CA ILE A 30 -9.31 -24.39 -8.72
C ILE A 30 -10.56 -24.24 -9.60
N GLU A 31 -10.70 -23.10 -10.28
CA GLU A 31 -11.79 -22.82 -11.23
C GLU A 31 -11.21 -22.38 -12.57
N CYS A 32 -10.25 -23.17 -13.05
CA CYS A 32 -9.81 -23.14 -14.43
C CYS A 32 -10.35 -24.41 -15.13
N ASP A 33 -10.83 -24.30 -16.37
CA ASP A 33 -10.96 -25.50 -17.21
C ASP A 33 -9.55 -25.98 -17.51
N VAL A 34 -9.18 -27.17 -17.02
CA VAL A 34 -7.86 -27.79 -17.19
C VAL A 34 -7.48 -28.07 -18.67
N TYR A 35 -8.32 -27.65 -19.63
CA TYR A 35 -8.02 -27.53 -21.05
C TYR A 35 -8.16 -26.10 -21.66
N LYS A 36 -8.72 -25.07 -20.98
CA LYS A 36 -8.87 -23.65 -21.42
C LYS A 36 -9.42 -22.66 -20.35
N GLU A 37 -8.55 -21.88 -19.74
CA GLU A 37 -8.67 -21.31 -18.37
C GLU A 37 -9.19 -19.81 -18.30
N LYS A 38 -10.06 -19.37 -17.32
CA LYS A 38 -10.54 -17.93 -17.01
C LYS A 38 -11.51 -17.76 -15.79
N LYS A 39 -11.71 -16.63 -15.01
CA LYS A 39 -10.89 -15.55 -14.33
C LYS A 39 -11.70 -14.56 -13.39
N VAL A 40 -11.51 -14.48 -12.04
CA VAL A 40 -12.09 -13.50 -11.04
C VAL A 40 -11.15 -13.15 -9.82
N ALA A 41 -11.34 -12.05 -9.04
CA ALA A 41 -10.29 -11.39 -8.21
C ALA A 41 -10.56 -11.09 -6.67
N PHE A 42 -9.83 -10.10 -6.11
CA PHE A 42 -9.76 -9.54 -4.70
C PHE A 42 -8.85 -10.31 -3.69
N ALA A 43 -8.24 -9.78 -2.61
CA ALA A 43 -8.25 -8.47 -1.89
C ALA A 43 -6.84 -8.09 -1.31
N SER A 44 -6.69 -7.27 -0.24
CA SER A 44 -5.37 -6.84 0.33
C SER A 44 -5.28 -6.62 1.86
N SER A 45 -4.08 -6.82 2.45
CA SER A 45 -3.63 -6.32 3.78
C SER A 45 -2.13 -5.95 3.74
N LYS A 46 -1.66 -4.95 4.50
CA LYS A 46 -0.46 -4.15 4.08
C LYS A 46 0.32 -3.48 5.22
N LEU A 47 1.64 -3.33 5.05
CA LEU A 47 2.57 -2.61 5.96
C LEU A 47 3.45 -1.55 5.23
N LEU A 48 4.39 -0.93 5.96
CA LEU A 48 4.93 0.42 5.70
C LEU A 48 6.22 0.53 4.85
N ASN A 49 6.33 1.66 4.14
CA ASN A 49 7.56 2.36 3.72
C ASN A 49 8.20 2.10 2.33
N VAL A 50 7.42 2.05 1.24
CA VAL A 50 7.99 2.12 -0.14
C VAL A 50 7.12 3.02 -1.05
N SER A 51 7.15 2.90 -2.39
CA SER A 51 6.45 3.84 -3.31
C SER A 51 4.99 4.08 -2.91
N THR A 52 4.58 5.35 -2.91
CA THR A 52 3.22 5.76 -2.51
C THR A 52 2.50 6.55 -3.58
N GLU A 53 1.33 6.06 -3.96
CA GLU A 53 0.33 6.81 -4.70
C GLU A 53 -0.78 7.30 -3.76
N ILE A 54 -1.46 8.38 -4.14
CA ILE A 54 -2.55 8.99 -3.37
C ILE A 54 -3.85 8.81 -4.14
N VAL A 55 -4.83 8.19 -3.50
CA VAL A 55 -6.10 7.80 -4.12
C VAL A 55 -7.27 7.99 -3.17
N VAL A 56 -8.48 7.81 -3.67
CA VAL A 56 -9.73 7.72 -2.90
C VAL A 56 -10.10 6.25 -2.70
N ALA A 57 -10.39 5.83 -1.47
CA ALA A 57 -10.80 4.46 -1.16
C ALA A 57 -11.65 4.38 0.11
N ASN A 58 -12.26 3.22 0.37
CA ASN A 58 -13.01 2.96 1.60
C ASN A 58 -12.18 3.28 2.86
N CYS A 59 -12.80 3.97 3.83
CA CYS A 59 -12.20 4.43 5.08
C CYS A 59 -11.90 3.29 6.08
N SER A 60 -11.08 2.29 5.70
CA SER A 60 -10.76 1.18 6.59
C SER A 60 -9.94 1.61 7.80
N THR A 61 -10.40 1.21 8.98
CA THR A 61 -9.75 1.44 10.28
C THR A 61 -9.48 0.12 11.02
N SER A 62 -9.49 -1.02 10.31
CA SER A 62 -9.45 -2.37 10.91
C SER A 62 -8.21 -2.64 11.77
N SER A 63 -7.12 -1.91 11.52
CA SER A 63 -5.92 -1.88 12.35
C SER A 63 -5.42 -0.46 12.57
N LYS A 64 -4.57 -0.26 13.59
CA LYS A 64 -3.91 1.04 13.87
C LYS A 64 -3.04 1.55 12.70
N ILE A 65 -2.61 0.67 11.81
CA ILE A 65 -1.82 1.02 10.61
C ILE A 65 -2.75 1.42 9.46
N GLU A 66 -3.91 0.76 9.31
CA GLU A 66 -4.92 1.17 8.33
C GLU A 66 -5.56 2.51 8.67
N ALA A 67 -5.94 2.72 9.94
CA ALA A 67 -6.44 4.02 10.39
C ALA A 67 -5.45 5.16 10.05
N LYS A 68 -4.15 4.91 10.15
CA LYS A 68 -3.10 5.86 9.76
C LYS A 68 -3.02 6.15 8.26
N ARG A 69 -3.46 5.25 7.35
CA ARG A 69 -3.41 5.47 5.88
C ARG A 69 -4.36 6.53 5.39
N VAL A 70 -5.52 6.64 6.05
CA VAL A 70 -6.59 7.58 5.75
C VAL A 70 -6.49 8.87 6.58
N GLN A 71 -5.49 8.96 7.47
CA GLN A 71 -5.27 10.08 8.37
C GLN A 71 -4.26 11.08 7.83
N TRP A 72 -4.62 12.36 7.92
CA TRP A 72 -3.84 13.48 7.42
C TRP A 72 -3.79 14.61 8.45
N THR A 73 -2.75 15.43 8.37
CA THR A 73 -2.61 16.69 9.13
C THR A 73 -2.35 17.84 8.15
N HIS A 74 -3.03 18.96 8.33
CA HIS A 74 -2.70 20.21 7.63
C HIS A 74 -1.82 21.06 8.55
N ASN A 75 -0.61 21.39 8.10
CA ASN A 75 0.22 22.35 8.81
C ASN A 75 -0.06 23.75 8.27
N SER A 76 -0.68 24.60 9.09
CA SER A 76 -1.02 25.99 8.71
C SER A 76 0.19 26.92 8.59
N GLN A 77 1.39 26.51 9.05
CA GLN A 77 2.60 27.32 8.96
C GLN A 77 3.32 27.21 7.61
N ASP A 78 3.29 26.02 6.98
CA ASP A 78 3.92 25.77 5.67
C ASP A 78 2.90 25.42 4.57
N GLY A 79 1.61 25.28 4.91
CA GLY A 79 0.53 24.91 3.99
C GLY A 79 0.50 23.42 3.60
N THR A 80 1.40 22.59 4.10
CA THR A 80 1.48 21.17 3.68
C THR A 80 0.36 20.32 4.27
N ILE A 81 -0.17 19.41 3.45
CA ILE A 81 -1.04 18.31 3.90
C ILE A 81 -0.17 17.07 3.98
N ARG A 82 -0.02 16.50 5.18
CA ARG A 82 0.92 15.41 5.50
C ARG A 82 0.19 14.15 5.98
N SER A 83 0.66 13.01 5.51
CA SER A 83 0.19 11.67 5.88
C SER A 83 0.58 11.32 7.32
N ALA A 84 -0.36 10.85 8.13
CA ALA A 84 -0.09 10.37 9.49
C ALA A 84 0.54 8.96 9.53
N LEU A 85 0.63 8.30 8.38
CA LEU A 85 1.24 6.97 8.18
C LEU A 85 2.77 7.05 8.19
N ASP A 86 3.31 7.92 7.34
CA ASP A 86 4.73 8.01 6.98
C ASP A 86 5.26 9.45 6.84
N GLY A 87 4.43 10.46 7.14
CA GLY A 87 4.82 11.87 7.11
C GLY A 87 4.87 12.50 5.71
N ARG A 88 4.58 11.75 4.64
CA ARG A 88 4.69 12.22 3.25
C ARG A 88 3.64 13.27 2.89
N CYS A 89 3.95 14.11 1.91
CA CYS A 89 3.17 15.28 1.55
C CYS A 89 2.26 14.98 0.36
N LEU A 90 1.06 15.58 0.36
CA LEU A 90 -0.02 15.31 -0.61
C LEU A 90 0.38 15.45 -2.10
N SER A 91 1.45 16.18 -2.40
CA SER A 91 1.94 16.38 -3.78
C SER A 91 3.13 15.51 -4.18
N ILE A 92 3.99 15.10 -3.24
CA ILE A 92 5.36 14.63 -3.53
C ILE A 92 5.82 13.57 -2.52
N ASN A 93 6.37 12.48 -3.04
CA ASN A 93 7.12 11.49 -2.27
C ASN A 93 8.28 12.14 -1.51
N ASN A 94 8.33 11.95 -0.19
CA ASN A 94 9.41 12.36 0.71
C ASN A 94 9.49 13.85 1.13
N CYS A 95 8.45 14.68 0.89
CA CYS A 95 8.35 16.07 1.37
C CYS A 95 9.64 16.91 1.22
N SER A 96 10.17 17.11 0.00
CA SER A 96 11.44 17.86 -0.16
C SER A 96 11.34 19.28 0.43
N THR A 97 12.41 19.70 1.10
CA THR A 97 12.61 21.07 1.62
C THR A 97 13.41 21.95 0.66
N ASP A 98 13.75 21.47 -0.54
CA ASP A 98 14.46 22.26 -1.56
C ASP A 98 13.58 23.45 -1.98
N GLU A 99 14.17 24.63 -2.15
CA GLU A 99 13.44 25.90 -2.24
C GLU A 99 12.41 25.94 -3.40
N GLY A 100 12.75 25.34 -4.55
CA GLY A 100 11.83 25.17 -5.69
C GLY A 100 10.79 24.06 -5.54
N ALA A 101 10.94 23.18 -4.53
CA ALA A 101 10.02 22.09 -4.19
C ALA A 101 9.11 22.42 -2.99
N ILE A 102 9.15 23.63 -2.43
CA ILE A 102 8.23 24.03 -1.36
C ILE A 102 6.84 24.34 -1.96
N ILE A 103 6.76 25.26 -2.91
CA ILE A 103 5.49 25.82 -3.45
C ILE A 103 4.55 24.75 -4.00
N ASN A 104 5.09 23.68 -4.60
CA ASN A 104 4.29 22.60 -5.17
C ASN A 104 3.71 21.62 -4.12
N GLN A 105 4.08 21.73 -2.85
CA GLN A 105 3.56 20.96 -1.72
C GLN A 105 2.55 21.72 -0.85
N GLN A 106 2.32 23.02 -1.12
CA GLN A 106 1.45 23.87 -0.29
C GLN A 106 0.00 23.85 -0.80
N TRP A 107 -0.93 23.71 0.13
CA TRP A 107 -2.36 23.59 -0.12
C TRP A 107 -3.17 24.49 0.82
N THR A 108 -4.16 25.17 0.25
CA THR A 108 -5.15 25.94 1.01
C THR A 108 -6.45 25.16 1.09
N VAL A 109 -6.92 24.87 2.31
CA VAL A 109 -8.22 24.24 2.55
C VAL A 109 -9.28 25.33 2.72
N SER A 110 -10.25 25.39 1.81
CA SER A 110 -11.33 26.37 1.82
C SER A 110 -12.43 25.97 2.82
N SER A 111 -12.67 26.79 3.84
CA SER A 111 -13.79 26.57 4.77
C SER A 111 -15.17 26.88 4.18
N ALA A 112 -15.23 27.67 3.10
CA ALA A 112 -16.48 28.11 2.48
C ALA A 112 -17.07 27.08 1.49
N ASP A 113 -16.22 26.30 0.83
CA ASP A 113 -16.63 25.31 -0.18
C ASP A 113 -15.83 24.00 -0.11
N GLN A 114 -15.05 23.75 0.95
CA GLN A 114 -14.36 22.48 1.21
C GLN A 114 -13.35 22.09 0.11
N THR A 115 -13.00 23.00 -0.80
CA THR A 115 -11.99 22.73 -1.82
C THR A 115 -10.59 22.72 -1.22
N ILE A 116 -9.72 21.84 -1.73
CA ILE A 116 -8.29 21.79 -1.40
C ILE A 116 -7.54 22.32 -2.61
N VAL A 117 -6.95 23.51 -2.50
CA VAL A 117 -6.41 24.29 -3.64
C VAL A 117 -4.89 24.32 -3.59
N SER A 118 -4.23 23.93 -4.68
CA SER A 118 -2.76 23.97 -4.80
C SER A 118 -2.27 25.40 -4.97
N GLN A 119 -1.36 25.84 -4.09
CA GLN A 119 -0.84 27.22 -4.14
C GLN A 119 0.10 27.47 -5.35
N MET A 120 0.63 26.41 -5.96
CA MET A 120 1.47 26.49 -7.17
C MET A 120 0.72 27.02 -8.40
N ASN A 121 -0.56 26.67 -8.56
CA ASN A 121 -1.29 26.87 -9.82
C ASN A 121 -2.79 27.17 -9.67
N GLY A 122 -3.30 27.32 -8.45
CA GLY A 122 -4.70 27.65 -8.17
C GLY A 122 -5.71 26.56 -8.53
N LYS A 123 -5.27 25.33 -8.84
CA LYS A 123 -6.15 24.21 -9.17
C LYS A 123 -6.62 23.47 -7.92
N CYS A 124 -7.83 22.96 -7.99
CA CYS A 124 -8.43 22.13 -6.95
C CYS A 124 -7.97 20.68 -7.08
N LEU A 125 -7.70 20.04 -5.94
CA LEU A 125 -7.60 18.59 -5.81
C LEU A 125 -8.95 17.98 -6.24
N ASN A 126 -8.90 17.02 -7.16
CA ASN A 126 -10.05 16.48 -7.85
C ASN A 126 -9.99 14.95 -7.89
N PHE A 127 -11.11 14.28 -7.62
CA PHE A 127 -11.27 12.83 -7.78
C PHE A 127 -11.59 12.47 -9.25
N ASN A 128 -10.78 11.61 -9.86
CA ASN A 128 -10.87 11.25 -11.29
C ASN A 128 -11.77 10.03 -11.54
N GLN A 129 -13.08 10.26 -11.55
CA GLN A 129 -14.15 9.28 -11.82
C GLN A 129 -13.89 8.32 -13.00
N GLN A 130 -13.13 8.73 -14.01
CA GLN A 130 -12.96 7.97 -15.26
C GLN A 130 -11.75 7.03 -15.28
N HIS A 131 -10.78 7.19 -14.38
CA HIS A 131 -9.48 6.50 -14.47
C HIS A 131 -9.16 5.65 -13.23
N GLY A 132 -10.18 5.28 -12.44
CA GLY A 132 -10.01 4.53 -11.19
C GLY A 132 -9.95 5.44 -9.96
N PRO A 133 -9.36 5.00 -8.84
CA PRO A 133 -9.45 5.70 -7.55
C PRO A 133 -8.61 7.01 -7.46
N HIS A 134 -7.90 7.39 -8.51
CA HIS A 134 -6.80 8.36 -8.46
C HIS A 134 -7.28 9.82 -8.31
N VAL A 135 -6.44 10.66 -7.70
CA VAL A 135 -6.66 12.12 -7.64
C VAL A 135 -5.77 12.87 -8.63
N ASN A 136 -6.25 14.01 -9.12
CA ASN A 136 -5.51 14.92 -9.98
C ASN A 136 -5.77 16.40 -9.59
N THR A 137 -5.16 17.35 -10.29
CA THR A 137 -5.45 18.79 -10.11
C THR A 137 -6.13 19.38 -11.34
N LEU A 138 -7.34 19.92 -11.15
CA LEU A 138 -8.16 20.52 -12.21
C LEU A 138 -8.63 21.93 -11.84
N THR A 139 -9.09 22.69 -12.83
CA THR A 139 -9.73 24.00 -12.60
C THR A 139 -10.87 23.86 -11.60
N CYS A 140 -10.90 24.75 -10.60
CA CYS A 140 -11.90 24.72 -9.54
C CYS A 140 -13.32 24.98 -10.08
N ASN A 141 -14.16 23.94 -10.05
CA ASN A 141 -15.58 23.99 -10.43
C ASN A 141 -16.54 23.73 -9.24
N LYS A 142 -15.99 23.41 -8.06
CA LYS A 142 -16.69 23.22 -6.78
C LYS A 142 -17.76 22.12 -6.80
N GLN A 143 -17.70 21.19 -7.76
CA GLN A 143 -18.52 19.97 -7.78
C GLN A 143 -18.06 19.02 -6.65
N ASP A 144 -18.91 18.06 -6.27
CA ASP A 144 -18.65 17.11 -5.17
C ASP A 144 -17.32 16.35 -5.29
N TYR A 145 -16.83 16.18 -6.52
CA TYR A 145 -15.53 15.58 -6.86
C TYR A 145 -14.31 16.46 -6.53
N GLN A 146 -14.52 17.69 -6.06
CA GLN A 146 -13.49 18.64 -5.63
C GLN A 146 -13.70 19.14 -4.19
N GLN A 147 -14.76 18.70 -3.52
CA GLN A 147 -15.08 19.10 -2.13
C GLN A 147 -14.66 17.98 -1.17
N TRP A 148 -13.80 18.31 -0.22
CA TRP A 148 -13.13 17.37 0.66
C TRP A 148 -13.47 17.68 2.14
N LEU A 149 -14.28 16.81 2.73
CA LEU A 149 -14.73 16.87 4.11
C LEU A 149 -13.59 16.47 5.05
N TRP A 150 -13.00 17.44 5.74
CA TRP A 150 -11.99 17.19 6.78
C TRP A 150 -12.67 16.86 8.12
N ASN A 151 -12.41 15.68 8.68
CA ASN A 151 -12.84 15.31 10.02
C ASN A 151 -11.68 15.47 11.02
N ALA A 152 -11.75 16.50 11.86
CA ALA A 152 -10.73 16.78 12.86
C ALA A 152 -10.69 15.77 14.03
N ILE A 153 -11.69 14.91 14.17
CA ILE A 153 -11.77 13.93 15.27
C ILE A 153 -11.01 12.64 14.91
N ASP A 154 -11.22 12.10 13.71
CA ASP A 154 -10.56 10.87 13.25
C ASP A 154 -9.35 11.13 12.34
N GLY A 155 -9.12 12.38 11.91
CA GLY A 155 -8.03 12.81 11.03
C GLY A 155 -8.27 12.55 9.54
N THR A 156 -9.45 12.08 9.13
CA THR A 156 -9.73 11.71 7.74
C THR A 156 -10.07 12.90 6.85
N ILE A 157 -9.65 12.82 5.59
CA ILE A 157 -10.11 13.69 4.50
C ILE A 157 -11.01 12.81 3.62
N ARG A 158 -12.27 13.20 3.42
CA ARG A 158 -13.26 12.38 2.68
C ARG A 158 -13.82 13.13 1.48
N ILE A 159 -13.95 12.46 0.32
CA ILE A 159 -14.58 13.07 -0.85
C ILE A 159 -16.08 13.24 -0.59
N LYS A 160 -16.66 14.39 -0.97
CA LYS A 160 -18.09 14.67 -0.77
C LYS A 160 -19.00 13.75 -1.61
N HIS A 161 -18.50 13.25 -2.74
CA HIS A 161 -19.26 12.43 -3.70
C HIS A 161 -19.88 11.16 -3.08
N ASP A 162 -19.08 10.35 -2.38
CA ASP A 162 -19.47 9.03 -1.84
C ASP A 162 -18.99 8.80 -0.39
N GLY A 163 -18.26 9.75 0.20
CA GLY A 163 -17.72 9.66 1.55
C GLY A 163 -16.45 8.81 1.69
N GLN A 164 -15.86 8.32 0.59
CA GLN A 164 -14.58 7.61 0.63
C GLN A 164 -13.42 8.50 1.09
N CYS A 165 -12.42 7.89 1.71
CA CYS A 165 -11.26 8.58 2.26
C CYS A 165 -10.16 8.75 1.23
N LEU A 166 -9.57 9.94 1.20
CA LEU A 166 -8.24 10.17 0.62
C LEU A 166 -7.22 9.34 1.41
N THR A 167 -6.44 8.51 0.73
CA THR A 167 -5.58 7.49 1.34
C THR A 167 -4.25 7.34 0.63
N VAL A 168 -3.25 6.92 1.39
CA VAL A 168 -1.92 6.57 0.88
C VAL A 168 -1.90 5.08 0.48
N LEU A 169 -1.90 4.79 -0.82
CA LEU A 169 -1.55 3.46 -1.33
C LEU A 169 -0.04 3.29 -1.30
N GLN A 170 0.48 2.46 -0.39
CA GLN A 170 1.80 1.87 -0.61
C GLN A 170 1.66 0.83 -1.74
N GLU A 171 2.46 0.92 -2.79
CA GLU A 171 2.45 -0.03 -3.90
C GLU A 171 3.13 -1.35 -3.52
N LEU A 172 4.01 -1.34 -2.52
CA LEU A 172 4.63 -2.55 -1.97
C LEU A 172 3.95 -2.96 -0.66
N GLU A 173 3.73 -4.27 -0.49
CA GLU A 173 2.97 -4.82 0.63
C GLU A 173 3.76 -5.94 1.32
N VAL A 174 3.91 -5.86 2.64
CA VAL A 174 4.36 -6.98 3.48
C VAL A 174 3.14 -7.62 4.15
N TRP A 175 2.94 -8.89 3.87
CA TRP A 175 1.86 -9.74 4.40
C TRP A 175 2.44 -10.81 5.32
N THR A 176 1.70 -11.21 6.36
CA THR A 176 2.15 -12.20 7.34
C THR A 176 1.04 -13.19 7.69
N SER A 177 1.40 -14.41 8.08
CA SER A 177 0.46 -15.42 8.56
C SER A 177 1.18 -16.43 9.47
N PRO A 178 0.83 -16.51 10.77
CA PRO A 178 1.53 -17.35 11.72
C PRO A 178 1.26 -18.83 11.44
N LEU A 179 2.33 -19.64 11.51
CA LEU A 179 2.32 -21.08 11.30
C LEU A 179 2.37 -21.83 12.64
N SER A 180 1.97 -23.11 12.61
CA SER A 180 1.83 -23.95 13.81
C SER A 180 3.16 -24.32 14.50
N ASP A 181 4.29 -24.10 13.85
CA ASP A 181 5.64 -24.31 14.38
C ASP A 181 6.29 -23.00 14.89
N HIS A 182 5.47 -21.98 15.18
CA HIS A 182 5.87 -20.63 15.60
C HIS A 182 6.72 -19.84 14.58
N SER A 183 6.88 -20.36 13.35
CA SER A 183 7.41 -19.57 12.24
C SER A 183 6.33 -18.68 11.61
N GLN A 184 6.76 -17.73 10.78
CA GLN A 184 5.88 -16.87 10.00
C GLN A 184 5.95 -17.23 8.52
N ALA A 185 4.79 -17.42 7.87
CA ALA A 185 4.70 -17.24 6.43
C ALA A 185 4.68 -15.73 6.15
N VAL A 186 5.46 -15.29 5.17
CA VAL A 186 5.55 -13.87 4.78
C VAL A 186 5.45 -13.76 3.26
N VAL A 187 4.68 -12.79 2.78
CA VAL A 187 4.58 -12.43 1.36
C VAL A 187 5.09 -11.01 1.19
N LEU A 188 6.08 -10.84 0.31
CA LEU A 188 6.63 -9.55 -0.11
C LEU A 188 6.10 -9.27 -1.51
N LEU A 189 5.04 -8.46 -1.61
CA LEU A 189 4.31 -8.18 -2.85
C LEU A 189 4.73 -6.84 -3.44
N ASN A 190 5.05 -6.82 -4.74
CA ASN A 190 5.22 -5.61 -5.53
C ASN A 190 4.02 -5.36 -6.44
N ARG A 191 3.37 -4.19 -6.30
CA ARG A 191 2.25 -3.75 -7.15
C ARG A 191 2.54 -2.49 -7.96
N VAL A 192 3.79 -2.01 -8.03
CA VAL A 192 4.13 -0.90 -8.95
C VAL A 192 3.80 -1.32 -10.38
N ASN A 193 3.59 -0.35 -11.27
CA ASN A 193 3.21 -0.64 -12.66
C ASN A 193 4.40 -0.76 -13.64
N SER A 194 5.63 -0.48 -13.19
CA SER A 194 6.87 -0.80 -13.94
C SER A 194 8.11 -0.76 -13.05
N GLY A 195 9.17 -1.45 -13.44
CA GLY A 195 10.45 -1.48 -12.72
C GLY A 195 10.57 -2.62 -11.70
N ASN A 196 11.64 -2.56 -10.90
CA ASN A 196 12.00 -3.57 -9.90
C ASN A 196 12.28 -2.89 -8.56
N GLU A 197 11.82 -3.50 -7.47
CA GLU A 197 11.83 -2.88 -6.15
C GLU A 197 12.44 -3.78 -5.07
N SER A 198 12.79 -3.18 -3.92
CA SER A 198 13.33 -3.91 -2.76
C SER A 198 12.39 -3.80 -1.56
N ILE A 199 12.00 -4.94 -0.99
CA ILE A 199 11.08 -4.99 0.16
C ILE A 199 11.79 -5.56 1.39
N THR A 200 11.72 -4.83 2.50
CA THR A 200 12.26 -5.23 3.81
C THR A 200 11.13 -5.65 4.74
N VAL A 201 11.27 -6.84 5.35
CA VAL A 201 10.44 -7.29 6.48
C VAL A 201 11.29 -7.24 7.76
N LYS A 202 10.79 -6.60 8.81
CA LYS A 202 11.46 -6.55 10.13
C LYS A 202 10.86 -7.58 11.08
N TRP A 203 11.66 -8.08 11.99
CA TRP A 203 11.23 -9.08 12.98
C TRP A 203 10.18 -8.53 13.95
N THR A 204 10.33 -7.27 14.37
CA THR A 204 9.34 -6.52 15.14
C THR A 204 7.96 -6.49 14.49
N ASP A 205 7.94 -6.39 13.16
CA ASP A 205 6.73 -6.19 12.37
C ASP A 205 5.96 -7.51 12.16
N ILE A 206 6.65 -8.65 12.36
CA ILE A 206 6.09 -10.01 12.28
C ILE A 206 5.97 -10.68 13.67
N GLY A 207 6.11 -9.91 14.75
CA GLY A 207 5.92 -10.38 16.14
C GLY A 207 7.10 -11.14 16.76
N PHE A 208 8.28 -11.11 16.13
CA PHE A 208 9.52 -11.65 16.71
C PHE A 208 10.29 -10.58 17.52
N PRO A 209 11.10 -10.97 18.51
CA PRO A 209 11.91 -10.02 19.28
C PRO A 209 12.88 -9.20 18.43
N ASN A 210 13.16 -7.97 18.85
CA ASN A 210 14.24 -7.19 18.27
C ASN A 210 15.58 -7.91 18.50
N GLY A 211 16.46 -7.92 17.50
CA GLY A 211 17.73 -8.66 17.55
C GLY A 211 17.60 -10.19 17.44
N GLN A 212 16.40 -10.76 17.28
CA GLN A 212 16.23 -12.20 17.06
C GLN A 212 16.96 -12.63 15.78
N ALA A 213 17.61 -13.80 15.80
CA ALA A 213 18.09 -14.46 14.59
C ALA A 213 17.00 -15.39 14.03
N ALA A 214 16.85 -15.43 12.70
CA ALA A 214 15.85 -16.28 12.03
C ALA A 214 16.36 -16.82 10.69
N ILE A 215 16.00 -18.05 10.37
CA ILE A 215 16.24 -18.69 9.08
C ILE A 215 15.18 -18.19 8.10
N VAL A 216 15.61 -17.70 6.93
CA VAL A 216 14.71 -17.25 5.85
C VAL A 216 14.76 -18.25 4.70
N ARG A 217 13.60 -18.76 4.27
CA ARG A 217 13.44 -19.72 3.17
C ARG A 217 12.46 -19.20 2.13
N ASN A 218 12.86 -19.13 0.87
CA ASN A 218 11.95 -18.86 -0.25
C ASN A 218 11.17 -20.14 -0.59
N LEU A 219 9.83 -20.04 -0.59
CA LEU A 219 8.94 -21.20 -0.79
C LEU A 219 8.77 -21.57 -2.27
N TRP A 220 8.78 -20.59 -3.18
CA TRP A 220 8.68 -20.82 -4.62
C TRP A 220 9.93 -21.49 -5.18
N THR A 221 11.11 -20.95 -4.87
CA THR A 221 12.40 -21.54 -5.29
C THR A 221 12.86 -22.69 -4.38
N ARG A 222 12.12 -22.98 -3.31
CA ARG A 222 12.41 -24.01 -2.30
C ARG A 222 13.83 -23.92 -1.71
N LYS A 223 14.39 -22.71 -1.66
CA LYS A 223 15.78 -22.43 -1.28
C LYS A 223 15.86 -21.68 0.04
N ASP A 224 16.74 -22.14 0.93
CA ASP A 224 17.12 -21.40 2.12
C ASP A 224 18.07 -20.25 1.74
N LEU A 225 17.75 -19.04 2.18
CA LEU A 225 18.45 -17.80 1.81
C LEU A 225 19.54 -17.42 2.83
N GLY A 226 19.47 -17.99 4.05
CA GLY A 226 20.43 -17.76 5.12
C GLY A 226 19.77 -17.55 6.49
N ILE A 227 20.59 -17.14 7.46
CA ILE A 227 20.14 -16.66 8.77
C ILE A 227 20.32 -15.14 8.80
N PHE A 228 19.28 -14.42 9.23
CA PHE A 228 19.26 -12.96 9.28
C PHE A 228 18.81 -12.46 10.66
N ILE A 229 19.30 -11.29 11.07
CA ILE A 229 19.13 -10.73 12.41
C ILE A 229 18.31 -9.43 12.33
N GLY A 230 17.22 -9.36 13.08
CA GLY A 230 16.33 -8.20 13.18
C GLY A 230 15.47 -7.89 11.94
N ASN A 231 15.90 -8.22 10.72
CA ASN A 231 15.16 -8.02 9.48
C ASN A 231 15.70 -8.89 8.33
N TYR A 232 14.96 -8.93 7.21
CA TYR A 232 15.43 -9.40 5.91
C TYR A 232 14.93 -8.49 4.78
N THR A 233 15.80 -8.14 3.83
CA THR A 233 15.45 -7.43 2.60
C THR A 233 15.60 -8.35 1.41
N SER A 234 14.54 -8.49 0.60
CA SER A 234 14.67 -9.08 -0.72
C SER A 234 14.86 -7.98 -1.77
N PRO A 235 15.96 -7.99 -2.53
CA PRO A 235 16.16 -7.06 -3.63
C PRO A 235 15.39 -7.51 -4.89
N ASN A 236 15.22 -6.56 -5.82
CA ASN A 236 14.85 -6.80 -7.22
C ASN A 236 13.57 -7.63 -7.45
N ILE A 237 12.53 -7.41 -6.65
CA ILE A 237 11.19 -7.94 -6.92
C ILE A 237 10.61 -7.18 -8.11
N ASN A 238 10.38 -7.88 -9.23
CA ASN A 238 9.75 -7.30 -10.43
C ASN A 238 8.38 -6.69 -10.11
N TYR A 239 7.96 -5.70 -10.89
CA TYR A 239 6.59 -5.18 -10.88
C TYR A 239 5.54 -6.32 -11.02
N HIS A 240 4.38 -6.13 -10.37
CA HIS A 240 3.29 -7.11 -10.22
C HIS A 240 3.67 -8.51 -9.66
N SER A 241 4.92 -8.69 -9.19
CA SER A 241 5.46 -9.97 -8.73
C SER A 241 5.52 -10.06 -7.19
N VAL A 242 5.78 -11.26 -6.68
CA VAL A 242 5.82 -11.57 -5.25
C VAL A 242 7.00 -12.47 -4.90
N ILE A 243 7.49 -12.35 -3.66
CA ILE A 243 8.31 -13.38 -3.03
C ILE A 243 7.60 -13.91 -1.78
N MET A 244 7.36 -15.23 -1.77
CA MET A 244 6.79 -15.93 -0.63
C MET A 244 7.91 -16.61 0.19
N LEU A 245 7.93 -16.31 1.48
CA LEU A 245 8.94 -16.75 2.44
C LEU A 245 8.30 -17.56 3.57
N LYS A 246 9.09 -18.46 4.15
CA LYS A 246 8.93 -18.93 5.54
C LYS A 246 10.10 -18.37 6.36
N ILE A 247 9.79 -17.80 7.51
CA ILE A 247 10.77 -17.18 8.41
C ILE A 247 10.65 -17.86 9.78
N THR A 248 11.64 -18.67 10.13
CA THR A 248 11.66 -19.47 11.36
C THR A 248 12.65 -18.87 12.35
N PRO A 249 12.23 -18.42 13.56
CA PRO A 249 13.17 -17.91 14.56
C PRO A 249 14.09 -19.05 15.01
N THR A 250 15.39 -18.79 15.11
CA THR A 250 16.32 -19.76 15.68
C THR A 250 16.10 -19.84 17.19
N GLN A 251 16.06 -21.05 17.75
CA GLN A 251 16.10 -21.24 19.20
C GLN A 251 17.33 -20.52 19.77
N ASN A 252 17.12 -19.63 20.74
CA ASN A 252 18.22 -18.97 21.44
C ASN A 252 18.90 -20.03 22.33
N LYS A 253 20.23 -20.15 22.20
CA LYS A 253 21.06 -20.99 23.07
C LYS A 253 21.49 -20.23 24.32
#